data_AF-A0A9W9YY40-F1
#
_entry.id   AF-A0A9W9YY40-F1
#
_cell.length_a   1.000
_cell.length_b   1.000
_cell.length_c   1.000
_cell.angle_alpha   90.00
_cell.angle_beta   90.00
_cell.angle_gamma   90.00
#
_symmetry.space_group_name_H-M   'P 1'
#
loop_
_entity.id
_entity.type
_entity.pdbx_description
1 polymer ?
#
loop_
_entity_poly.entity_id
_entity_poly.type
_entity_poly.pdbx_seq_one_letter_code
_entity_poly.pdbx_strand_id
1 'polypeptide(L)'
;MDSFVKCGARAVFFALIITQCFFLAAYPVTYKDNSNWYVLAVSFAPAVIVWCCLIASKAKLRWMFYVWDLYVFFALVPNIVVVFEVVGDSIDNDRFLGPNTLKVVLCMTPLLLLLLLHTADDSDRSDDHKELVSKLSYQMAIDLFDVVDMIDIVLEEYEHDIGIPKGFGTGMIVVACYTLLHSMWQLAENKLAGGEAKIRFRTAIFRNIVEIIFVNLPFLVIRAVVFFAYGKDGSIFIAKNGIAIVLSLLDIRHLYGSR
;
A
#
# COMPACT_ATOMS: atom_id res chain seq x y z
N MET A 1 22.32 -13.61 6.89
CA MET A 1 22.11 -12.64 5.79
C MET A 1 22.91 -11.40 6.12
N ASP A 2 24.06 -11.29 5.46
CA ASP A 2 25.21 -10.46 5.83
C ASP A 2 24.87 -8.99 5.96
N SER A 3 25.56 -8.29 6.86
CA SER A 3 25.45 -6.84 7.08
C SER A 3 25.40 -6.03 5.77
N PHE A 4 26.09 -6.51 4.73
CA PHE A 4 26.09 -5.95 3.38
C PHE A 4 24.70 -5.97 2.70
N VAL A 5 23.96 -7.08 2.78
CA VAL A 5 22.62 -7.20 2.20
C VAL A 5 21.63 -6.28 2.92
N LYS A 6 21.72 -6.19 4.26
CA LYS A 6 20.92 -5.23 5.04
C LYS A 6 21.23 -3.77 4.68
N CYS A 7 22.52 -3.45 4.51
CA CYS A 7 22.95 -2.12 4.08
C CYS A 7 22.42 -1.78 2.68
N GLY A 8 22.55 -2.71 1.72
CA GLY A 8 22.01 -2.57 0.38
C GLY A 8 20.50 -2.34 0.37
N ALA A 9 19.74 -3.14 1.12
CA ALA A 9 18.29 -2.97 1.22
C ALA A 9 17.87 -1.62 1.83
N ARG A 10 18.61 -1.10 2.82
CA ARG A 10 18.38 0.25 3.39
C ARG A 10 18.69 1.36 2.39
N ALA A 11 19.77 1.22 1.61
CA ALA A 11 20.10 2.16 0.55
C ALA A 11 19.03 2.18 -0.55
N VAL A 12 18.54 1.01 -0.96
CA VAL A 12 17.43 0.90 -1.92
C VAL A 12 16.15 1.52 -1.35
N PHE A 13 15.80 1.25 -0.09
CA PHE A 13 14.65 1.88 0.57
C PHE A 13 14.75 3.41 0.54
N PHE A 14 15.91 3.96 0.91
CA PHE A 14 16.14 5.40 0.89
C PHE A 14 16.06 5.98 -0.53
N ALA A 15 16.64 5.32 -1.51
CA ALA A 15 16.55 5.75 -2.90
C ALA A 15 15.10 5.76 -3.39
N LEU A 16 14.32 4.73 -3.07
CA LEU A 16 12.92 4.61 -3.47
C LEU A 16 12.04 5.68 -2.82
N ILE A 17 12.16 5.94 -1.51
CA ILE A 17 11.33 6.95 -0.83
C ILE A 17 11.63 8.36 -1.32
N ILE A 18 12.90 8.66 -1.61
CA ILE A 18 13.32 9.95 -2.18
C ILE A 18 12.82 10.09 -3.62
N THR A 19 12.96 9.04 -4.43
CA THR A 19 12.42 9.01 -5.80
C THR A 19 10.92 9.28 -5.78
N GLN A 20 10.18 8.54 -4.95
CA GLN A 20 8.73 8.68 -4.84
C GLN A 20 8.29 10.08 -4.39
N CYS A 21 9.01 10.66 -3.41
CA CYS A 21 8.80 12.02 -2.95
C CYS A 21 8.96 13.06 -4.07
N PHE A 22 10.06 12.99 -4.83
CA PHE A 22 10.30 13.91 -5.93
C PHE A 22 9.24 13.81 -7.03
N PHE A 23 8.89 12.59 -7.44
CA PHE A 23 7.88 12.41 -8.48
C PHE A 23 6.51 12.91 -8.03
N LEU A 24 6.01 12.51 -6.86
CA LEU A 24 4.70 12.93 -6.37
C LEU A 24 4.58 14.44 -6.17
N ALA A 25 5.64 15.10 -5.70
CA ALA A 25 5.67 16.56 -5.58
C ALA A 25 5.78 17.26 -6.95
N ALA A 26 6.44 16.65 -7.93
CA ALA A 26 6.61 17.23 -9.26
C ALA A 26 5.29 17.28 -10.06
N TYR A 27 4.38 16.31 -9.90
CA TYR A 27 3.07 16.30 -10.57
C TYR A 27 2.31 17.63 -10.42
N PRO A 28 1.91 18.06 -9.21
CA PRO A 28 1.13 19.28 -9.06
C PRO A 28 1.93 20.54 -9.46
N VAL A 29 3.26 20.55 -9.33
CA VAL A 29 4.10 21.67 -9.79
C VAL A 29 4.06 21.80 -11.31
N THR A 30 4.27 20.71 -12.05
CA THR A 30 4.34 20.74 -13.52
C THR A 30 3.00 21.05 -14.17
N TYR A 31 1.89 20.62 -13.57
CA TYR A 31 0.56 20.83 -14.15
C TYR A 31 -0.10 22.16 -13.74
N LYS A 32 0.21 22.69 -12.55
CA LYS A 32 -0.32 24.00 -12.10
C LYS A 32 0.65 25.18 -12.19
N ASP A 33 1.88 24.93 -12.63
CA ASP A 33 2.98 25.91 -12.73
C ASP A 33 3.13 26.76 -11.46
N ASN A 34 2.98 26.11 -10.30
CA ASN A 34 3.04 26.74 -8.99
C ASN A 34 4.02 26.00 -8.08
N SER A 35 5.12 26.67 -7.73
CA SER A 35 6.19 26.12 -6.89
C SER A 35 5.76 25.87 -5.44
N ASN A 36 4.65 26.44 -4.97
CA ASN A 36 4.16 26.20 -3.61
C ASN A 36 3.79 24.72 -3.38
N TRP A 37 3.51 23.95 -4.42
CA TRP A 37 3.19 22.52 -4.31
C TRP A 37 4.38 21.66 -3.86
N TYR A 38 5.62 22.16 -3.92
CA TYR A 38 6.77 21.49 -3.31
C TYR A 38 6.63 21.30 -1.80
N VAL A 39 5.69 22.01 -1.14
CA VAL A 39 5.34 21.75 0.26
C VAL A 39 4.92 20.30 0.51
N LEU A 40 4.37 19.61 -0.50
CA LEU A 40 4.02 18.19 -0.41
C LEU A 40 5.24 17.30 -0.19
N ALA A 41 6.43 17.67 -0.70
CA ALA A 41 7.65 16.92 -0.44
C ALA A 41 8.03 16.94 1.05
N VAL A 42 7.71 18.04 1.76
CA VAL A 42 7.97 18.18 3.21
C VAL A 42 7.20 17.13 4.02
N SER A 43 6.08 16.64 3.51
CA SER A 43 5.28 15.60 4.16
C SER A 43 6.00 14.26 4.34
N PHE A 44 7.04 13.98 3.55
CA PHE A 44 7.89 12.79 3.69
C PHE A 44 8.94 12.92 4.81
N ALA A 45 9.24 14.15 5.24
CA ALA A 45 10.30 14.41 6.21
C ALA A 45 10.10 13.70 7.56
N PRO A 46 8.91 13.65 8.18
CA PRO A 46 8.70 12.94 9.43
C PRO A 46 9.07 11.46 9.35
N ALA A 47 8.66 10.77 8.28
CA ALA A 47 8.95 9.35 8.09
C ALA A 47 10.45 9.10 7.89
N VAL A 48 11.11 9.91 7.04
CA VAL A 48 12.55 9.79 6.75
C VAL A 48 13.40 10.12 7.98
N ILE A 49 13.08 11.18 8.72
CA ILE A 49 13.81 11.57 9.94
C ILE A 49 13.74 10.45 10.97
N VAL A 50 12.53 9.95 11.25
CA VAL A 50 12.35 8.86 12.20
C VAL A 50 13.10 7.62 11.73
N TRP A 51 12.99 7.25 10.46
CA TRP A 51 13.73 6.11 9.91
C TRP A 51 15.25 6.24 10.06
N CYS A 52 15.82 7.40 9.75
CA CYS A 52 17.25 7.70 9.94
C CYS A 52 17.66 7.57 11.42
N CYS A 53 16.89 8.14 12.35
CA CYS A 53 17.14 8.02 13.78
C CYS A 53 17.12 6.55 14.24
N LEU A 54 16.15 5.75 13.76
CA LEU A 54 16.02 4.35 14.13
C LEU A 54 17.15 3.48 13.60
N ILE A 55 17.65 3.77 12.40
CA ILE A 55 18.85 3.11 11.85
C ILE A 55 20.08 3.43 12.69
N ALA A 56 20.27 4.70 13.07
CA ALA A 56 21.39 5.12 13.90
C ALA A 56 21.34 4.46 15.30
N SER A 57 20.15 4.34 15.88
CA SER A 57 19.93 3.77 17.21
C SER A 57 19.75 2.25 17.25
N LYS A 58 19.88 1.53 16.12
CA LYS A 58 19.60 0.08 15.98
C LYS A 58 18.26 -0.32 16.62
N ALA A 59 17.23 0.45 16.33
CA ALA A 59 15.94 0.32 17.01
C ALA A 59 15.15 -0.92 16.55
N LYS A 60 14.32 -1.43 17.48
CA LYS A 60 13.50 -2.63 17.31
C LYS A 60 12.48 -2.48 16.17
N LEU A 61 12.11 -3.60 15.52
CA LEU A 61 11.05 -3.73 14.50
C LEU A 61 9.77 -2.94 14.78
N ARG A 62 9.37 -2.86 16.06
CA ARG A 62 8.19 -2.10 16.51
C ARG A 62 8.19 -0.63 16.08
N TRP A 63 9.36 -0.03 15.91
CA TRP A 63 9.52 1.35 15.48
C TRP A 63 9.50 1.50 13.95
N MET A 64 9.81 0.44 13.20
CA MET A 64 9.68 0.47 11.74
C MET A 64 8.21 0.53 11.32
N PHE A 65 7.31 -0.04 12.11
CA PHE A 65 5.87 0.13 11.90
C PHE A 65 5.45 1.59 12.03
N TYR A 66 6.02 2.32 12.98
CA TYR A 66 5.74 3.74 13.15
C TYR A 66 6.26 4.57 11.96
N VAL A 67 7.37 4.18 11.33
CA VAL A 67 7.84 4.80 10.07
C VAL A 67 6.82 4.59 8.95
N TRP A 68 6.26 3.38 8.83
CA TRP A 68 5.23 3.09 7.85
C TRP A 68 3.97 3.94 8.06
N ASP A 69 3.48 4.03 9.30
CA ASP A 69 2.31 4.83 9.66
C ASP A 69 2.51 6.31 9.31
N LEU A 70 3.68 6.87 9.64
CA LEU A 70 4.01 8.25 9.28
C LEU A 70 4.06 8.45 7.76
N TYR A 71 4.67 7.51 7.04
CA TYR A 71 4.77 7.56 5.58
C TYR A 71 3.38 7.51 4.92
N VAL A 72 2.51 6.59 5.33
CA VAL A 72 1.18 6.46 4.73
C VAL A 72 0.30 7.68 5.04
N PHE A 73 0.23 8.05 6.32
CA PHE A 73 -0.70 9.08 6.79
C PHE A 73 -0.29 10.49 6.39
N PHE A 74 0.98 10.85 6.58
CA PHE A 74 1.45 12.19 6.28
C PHE A 74 1.87 12.36 4.82
N ALA A 75 2.49 11.35 4.21
CA ALA A 75 3.06 11.50 2.88
C ALA A 75 2.16 10.93 1.78
N LEU A 76 1.96 9.62 1.76
CA LEU A 76 1.38 8.94 0.60
C LEU A 76 -0.07 9.35 0.32
N VAL A 77 -0.95 9.28 1.33
CA VAL A 77 -2.39 9.56 1.15
C VAL A 77 -2.63 11.02 0.72
N PRO A 78 -2.06 12.05 1.39
CA PRO A 78 -2.24 13.43 0.95
C PRO A 78 -1.70 13.70 -0.45
N ASN A 79 -0.55 13.10 -0.81
CA ASN A 79 0.00 13.26 -2.16
C ASN A 79 -0.90 12.64 -3.22
N ILE A 80 -1.44 11.43 -2.98
CA ILE A 80 -2.40 10.79 -3.90
C ILE A 80 -3.64 11.68 -4.07
N VAL A 81 -4.26 12.10 -2.98
CA VAL A 81 -5.46 12.95 -3.02
C VAL A 81 -5.20 14.24 -3.81
N VAL A 82 -4.10 14.93 -3.52
CA VAL A 82 -3.77 16.18 -4.20
C VAL A 82 -3.47 15.95 -5.69
N VAL A 83 -2.74 14.89 -6.05
CA VAL A 83 -2.47 14.57 -7.46
C VAL A 83 -3.78 14.32 -8.21
N PHE A 84 -4.70 13.53 -7.67
CA PHE A 84 -5.97 13.25 -8.35
C PHE A 84 -6.93 14.45 -8.37
N GLU A 85 -7.01 15.24 -7.30
CA GLU A 85 -7.88 16.42 -7.26
C GLU A 85 -7.36 17.58 -8.11
N VAL A 86 -6.04 17.81 -8.12
CA VAL A 86 -5.43 18.97 -8.80
C VAL A 86 -5.07 18.63 -10.24
N VAL A 87 -4.60 17.42 -10.49
CA VAL A 87 -4.04 17.01 -11.78
C VAL A 87 -4.99 16.13 -12.58
N GLY A 88 -5.84 15.32 -11.92
CA GLY A 88 -6.65 14.26 -12.56
C GLY A 88 -7.30 14.64 -13.90
N ASP A 89 -8.07 15.73 -13.93
CA ASP A 89 -8.77 16.19 -15.15
C ASP A 89 -7.84 16.83 -16.22
N SER A 90 -6.56 17.04 -15.91
CA SER A 90 -5.57 17.75 -16.75
C SER A 90 -4.36 16.89 -17.12
N ILE A 91 -4.36 15.59 -16.76
CA ILE A 91 -3.25 14.68 -17.04
C ILE A 91 -3.08 14.56 -18.56
N ASP A 92 -1.87 14.82 -19.03
CA ASP A 92 -1.50 14.79 -20.44
C ASP A 92 -0.62 13.55 -20.69
N ASN A 93 -1.08 12.66 -21.57
CA ASN A 93 -0.46 11.36 -21.80
C ASN A 93 0.89 11.47 -22.53
N ASP A 94 1.14 12.59 -23.23
CA ASP A 94 2.37 12.81 -23.99
C ASP A 94 3.52 13.37 -23.13
N ARG A 95 3.26 13.68 -21.85
CA ARG A 95 4.27 14.20 -20.93
C ARG A 95 5.00 13.09 -20.19
N PHE A 96 6.27 13.36 -19.87
CA PHE A 96 7.07 12.47 -19.01
C PHE A 96 6.40 12.19 -17.65
N LEU A 97 5.70 13.17 -17.09
CA LEU A 97 4.85 13.02 -15.89
C LEU A 97 3.41 12.67 -16.28
N GLY A 98 3.25 11.62 -17.08
CA GLY A 98 1.95 11.07 -17.46
C GLY A 98 1.41 10.05 -16.45
N PRO A 99 0.27 9.41 -16.76
CA PRO A 99 -0.35 8.39 -15.91
C PRO A 99 0.56 7.17 -15.68
N ASN A 100 1.26 6.71 -16.72
CA ASN A 100 2.19 5.58 -16.64
C ASN A 100 3.34 5.80 -15.64
N THR A 101 3.88 7.02 -15.57
CA THR A 101 4.92 7.35 -14.58
C THR A 101 4.34 7.32 -13.16
N LEU A 102 3.11 7.78 -12.97
CA LEU A 102 2.43 7.79 -11.66
C LEU A 102 2.18 6.36 -11.19
N LYS A 103 1.74 5.47 -12.09
CA LYS A 103 1.62 4.03 -11.84
C LYS A 103 2.93 3.43 -11.33
N VAL A 104 4.05 3.68 -12.00
CA VAL A 104 5.37 3.18 -11.58
C VAL A 104 5.76 3.72 -10.19
N VAL A 105 5.50 5.00 -9.94
CA VAL A 105 5.77 5.66 -8.65
C VAL A 105 4.94 5.06 -7.52
N LEU A 106 3.67 4.71 -7.78
CA LEU A 106 2.79 4.06 -6.81
C LEU A 106 3.16 2.59 -6.59
N CYS A 107 3.61 1.87 -7.62
CA CYS A 107 4.16 0.50 -7.53
C CYS A 107 5.40 0.39 -6.62
N MET A 108 6.08 1.50 -6.29
CA MET A 108 7.16 1.48 -5.31
C MET A 108 6.67 1.26 -3.88
N THR A 109 5.39 1.52 -3.59
CA THR A 109 4.79 1.44 -2.25
C THR A 109 4.83 0.02 -1.65
N PRO A 110 4.37 -1.05 -2.34
CA PRO A 110 4.55 -2.42 -1.86
C PRO A 110 6.03 -2.79 -1.60
N LEU A 111 6.95 -2.34 -2.46
CA LEU A 111 8.38 -2.61 -2.32
C LEU A 111 8.97 -1.90 -1.09
N LEU A 112 8.57 -0.66 -0.83
CA LEU A 112 8.96 0.10 0.35
C LEU A 112 8.53 -0.63 1.64
N LEU A 113 7.30 -1.15 1.69
CA LEU A 113 6.82 -1.94 2.84
C LEU A 113 7.70 -3.17 3.08
N LEU A 114 7.94 -3.97 2.03
CA LEU A 114 8.74 -5.19 2.14
C LEU A 114 10.18 -4.88 2.59
N LEU A 115 10.81 -3.87 1.99
CA LEU A 115 12.18 -3.46 2.36
C LEU A 115 12.24 -2.93 3.80
N LEU A 116 11.27 -2.14 4.22
CA LEU A 116 11.19 -1.63 5.59
C LEU A 116 11.12 -2.78 6.61
N LEU A 117 10.26 -3.77 6.35
CA LEU A 117 10.05 -4.89 7.26
C LEU A 117 11.22 -5.89 7.26
N HIS A 118 11.85 -6.13 6.12
CA HIS A 118 13.01 -7.02 6.03
C HIS A 118 14.33 -6.42 6.54
N THR A 119 14.42 -5.08 6.67
CA THR A 119 15.62 -4.39 7.18
C THR A 119 15.61 -4.17 8.70
N ALA A 120 14.55 -4.62 9.36
CA ALA A 120 14.40 -4.59 10.81
C ALA A 120 15.46 -5.38 11.55
N ASP A 121 15.88 -4.83 12.68
CA ASP A 121 16.74 -5.55 13.61
C ASP A 121 15.87 -6.32 14.60
N ASP A 122 15.84 -7.64 14.40
CA ASP A 122 15.01 -8.59 15.14
C ASP A 122 15.82 -9.44 16.12
N SER A 123 16.97 -8.94 16.58
CA SER A 123 17.89 -9.66 17.48
C SER A 123 17.27 -10.14 18.80
N ASP A 124 16.08 -9.65 19.15
CA ASP A 124 15.40 -9.86 20.43
C ASP A 124 14.06 -10.64 20.31
N ARG A 125 13.66 -11.13 19.13
CA ARG A 125 12.33 -11.76 18.91
C ARG A 125 12.42 -13.23 18.47
N SER A 126 11.43 -14.03 18.89
CA SER A 126 11.33 -15.45 18.54
C SER A 126 11.11 -15.66 17.04
N ASP A 127 11.58 -16.81 16.54
CA ASP A 127 11.43 -17.18 15.12
C ASP A 127 9.97 -17.19 14.66
N ASP A 128 9.03 -17.61 15.52
CA ASP A 128 7.59 -17.58 15.24
C ASP A 128 7.07 -16.16 14.97
N HIS A 129 7.53 -15.16 15.73
CA HIS A 129 7.11 -13.77 15.55
C HIS A 129 7.60 -13.22 14.21
N LYS A 130 8.82 -13.60 13.82
CA LYS A 130 9.43 -13.19 12.55
C LYS A 130 8.70 -13.80 11.36
N GLU A 131 8.32 -15.08 11.44
CA GLU A 131 7.52 -15.74 10.42
C GLU A 131 6.15 -15.08 10.27
N LEU A 132 5.48 -14.75 11.38
CA LEU A 132 4.19 -14.05 11.36
C LEU A 132 4.28 -12.67 10.70
N VAL A 133 5.30 -11.88 11.04
CA VAL A 133 5.50 -10.55 10.44
C VAL A 133 5.82 -10.67 8.95
N SER A 134 6.60 -11.67 8.54
CA SER A 134 6.88 -11.91 7.13
C SER A 134 5.62 -12.32 6.36
N LYS A 135 4.81 -13.24 6.90
CA LYS A 135 3.52 -13.61 6.29
C LYS A 135 2.60 -12.41 6.14
N LEU A 136 2.49 -11.59 7.19
CA LEU A 136 1.71 -10.36 7.15
C LEU A 136 2.26 -9.37 6.11
N SER A 137 3.57 -9.17 6.05
CA SER A 137 4.17 -8.22 5.10
C SER A 137 3.88 -8.60 3.66
N TYR A 138 3.90 -9.90 3.35
CA TYR A 138 3.54 -10.38 2.02
C TYR A 138 2.06 -10.16 1.72
N GLN A 139 1.16 -10.46 2.66
CA GLN A 139 -0.27 -10.20 2.50
C GLN A 139 -0.53 -8.71 2.25
N MET A 140 0.02 -7.84 3.09
CA MET A 140 -0.10 -6.38 2.95
C MET A 140 0.48 -5.89 1.62
N ALA A 141 1.61 -6.43 1.16
CA ALA A 141 2.17 -6.05 -0.13
C ALA A 141 1.25 -6.44 -1.30
N ILE A 142 0.58 -7.59 -1.22
CA ILE A 142 -0.43 -8.01 -2.20
C ILE A 142 -1.62 -7.06 -2.18
N ASP A 143 -2.16 -6.74 -1.01
CA ASP A 143 -3.28 -5.79 -0.87
C ASP A 143 -2.91 -4.40 -1.42
N LEU A 144 -1.67 -3.94 -1.19
CA LEU A 144 -1.14 -2.70 -1.75
C LEU A 144 -1.02 -2.75 -3.29
N PHE A 145 -0.66 -3.89 -3.88
CA PHE A 145 -0.70 -4.03 -5.34
C PHE A 145 -2.13 -3.91 -5.88
N ASP A 146 -3.13 -4.42 -5.15
CA ASP A 146 -4.52 -4.25 -5.54
C ASP A 146 -4.98 -2.79 -5.45
N VAL A 147 -4.50 -2.03 -4.46
CA VAL A 147 -4.67 -0.56 -4.42
C VAL A 147 -4.09 0.10 -5.66
N VAL A 148 -2.85 -0.24 -6.04
CA VAL A 148 -2.19 0.35 -7.21
C VAL A 148 -2.95 0.05 -8.49
N ASP A 149 -3.43 -1.18 -8.67
CA ASP A 149 -4.25 -1.59 -9.81
C ASP A 149 -5.58 -0.83 -9.86
N MET A 150 -6.22 -0.56 -8.73
CA MET A 150 -7.45 0.26 -8.72
C MET A 150 -7.17 1.71 -9.08
N ILE A 151 -6.05 2.27 -8.64
CA ILE A 151 -5.61 3.61 -9.05
C ILE A 151 -5.26 3.62 -10.54
N ASP A 152 -4.67 2.55 -11.07
CA ASP A 152 -4.35 2.39 -12.49
C ASP A 152 -5.60 2.44 -13.37
N ILE A 153 -6.68 1.75 -12.98
CA ILE A 153 -7.97 1.82 -13.68
C ILE A 153 -8.48 3.27 -13.73
N VAL A 154 -8.37 4.01 -12.62
CA VAL A 154 -8.74 5.43 -12.55
C VAL A 154 -7.86 6.28 -13.46
N LEU A 155 -6.57 6.00 -13.53
CA LEU A 155 -5.63 6.72 -14.39
C LEU A 155 -5.92 6.47 -15.88
N GLU A 156 -6.20 5.24 -16.25
CA GLU A 156 -6.56 4.88 -17.62
C GLU A 156 -7.89 5.55 -18.05
N GLU A 157 -8.82 5.81 -17.12
CA GLU A 157 -10.01 6.61 -17.41
C GLU A 157 -9.65 8.05 -17.81
N TYR A 158 -8.75 8.69 -17.05
CA TYR A 158 -8.30 10.05 -17.38
C TYR A 158 -7.54 10.11 -18.71
N GLU A 159 -6.85 9.03 -19.06
CA GLU A 159 -6.05 8.92 -20.28
C GLU A 159 -6.90 8.62 -21.55
N HIS A 160 -7.92 7.78 -21.44
CA HIS A 160 -8.66 7.24 -22.59
C HIS A 160 -10.16 7.53 -22.60
N ASP A 161 -10.72 8.22 -21.60
CA ASP A 161 -12.16 8.55 -21.46
C ASP A 161 -13.05 7.34 -21.74
N ILE A 162 -12.85 6.27 -20.96
CA ILE A 162 -13.45 4.95 -21.15
C ILE A 162 -14.94 4.96 -20.74
N GLY A 163 -15.42 6.10 -20.22
CA GLY A 163 -16.82 6.36 -19.90
C GLY A 163 -17.17 6.01 -18.46
N ILE A 164 -16.17 5.82 -17.59
CA ILE A 164 -16.38 5.62 -16.15
C ILE A 164 -16.86 6.95 -15.54
N PRO A 165 -18.03 6.98 -14.86
CA PRO A 165 -18.51 8.19 -14.22
C PRO A 165 -17.48 8.75 -13.24
N LYS A 166 -17.24 10.07 -13.27
CA LYS A 166 -16.29 10.74 -12.36
C LYS A 166 -16.49 10.37 -10.89
N GLY A 167 -17.75 10.27 -10.45
CA GLY A 167 -18.08 9.86 -9.07
C GLY A 167 -17.65 8.44 -8.73
N PHE A 168 -17.65 7.51 -9.69
CA PHE A 168 -17.12 6.17 -9.51
C PHE A 168 -15.59 6.19 -9.41
N GLY A 169 -14.91 6.99 -10.25
CA GLY A 169 -13.49 7.28 -10.15
C GLY A 169 -13.06 7.79 -8.77
N THR A 170 -13.75 8.82 -8.27
CA THR A 170 -13.54 9.33 -6.91
C THR A 170 -13.77 8.26 -5.84
N GLY A 171 -14.82 7.44 -5.99
CA GLY A 171 -15.09 6.32 -5.09
C GLY A 171 -13.94 5.30 -5.03
N MET A 172 -13.36 4.95 -6.19
CA MET A 172 -12.18 4.09 -6.26
C MET A 172 -10.98 4.70 -5.52
N ILE A 173 -10.70 6.00 -5.69
CA ILE A 173 -9.62 6.67 -4.94
C ILE A 173 -9.89 6.63 -3.43
N VAL A 174 -11.14 6.85 -2.99
CA VAL A 174 -11.50 6.79 -1.57
C VAL A 174 -11.26 5.40 -0.98
N VAL A 175 -11.66 4.33 -1.69
CA VAL A 175 -11.41 2.94 -1.25
C VAL A 175 -9.90 2.63 -1.23
N ALA A 176 -9.15 3.13 -2.21
CA ALA A 176 -7.70 3.00 -2.28
C ALA A 176 -7.02 3.66 -1.08
N CYS A 177 -7.36 4.92 -0.78
CA CYS A 177 -6.85 5.65 0.39
C CYS A 177 -7.26 4.97 1.70
N TYR A 178 -8.50 4.49 1.82
CA TYR A 178 -8.94 3.74 3.00
C TYR A 178 -8.11 2.47 3.21
N THR A 179 -7.81 1.74 2.14
CA THR A 179 -7.01 0.51 2.20
C THR A 179 -5.55 0.80 2.57
N LEU A 180 -4.98 1.89 2.05
CA LEU A 180 -3.66 2.37 2.49
C LEU A 180 -3.66 2.65 3.99
N LEU A 181 -4.66 3.36 4.51
CA LEU A 181 -4.79 3.64 5.95
C LEU A 181 -5.04 2.37 6.77
N HIS A 182 -5.78 1.40 6.23
CA HIS A 182 -6.04 0.11 6.86
C HIS A 182 -4.74 -0.69 7.06
N SER A 183 -3.76 -0.54 6.18
CA SER A 183 -2.44 -1.17 6.34
C SER A 183 -1.74 -0.77 7.64
N MET A 184 -1.99 0.44 8.15
CA MET A 184 -1.47 0.90 9.45
C MET A 184 -2.08 0.10 10.61
N TRP A 185 -3.39 -0.20 10.53
CA TRP A 185 -4.10 -0.98 11.54
C TRP A 185 -3.58 -2.43 11.60
N GLN A 186 -3.40 -3.07 10.43
CA GLN A 186 -2.84 -4.43 10.32
C GLN A 186 -1.48 -4.52 11.04
N LEU A 187 -0.65 -3.49 10.91
CA LEU A 187 0.69 -3.47 11.48
C LEU A 187 0.69 -3.13 12.98
N ALA A 188 -0.18 -2.21 13.43
CA ALA A 188 -0.34 -1.82 14.82
C ALA A 188 -0.89 -2.96 15.72
N GLU A 189 -1.81 -3.76 15.21
CA GLU A 189 -2.38 -4.90 15.96
C GLU A 189 -1.34 -6.02 16.18
N ASN A 190 -0.51 -6.30 15.17
CA ASN A 190 0.57 -7.29 15.30
C ASN A 190 1.67 -6.85 16.28
N LYS A 191 1.77 -5.55 16.57
CA LYS A 191 2.61 -5.01 17.66
C LYS A 191 2.03 -5.28 19.06
N LEU A 192 0.71 -5.38 19.19
CA LEU A 192 -0.02 -5.65 20.43
C LEU A 192 -0.17 -7.15 20.74
N ALA A 193 -0.06 -8.02 19.72
CA ALA A 193 -0.21 -9.47 19.81
C ALA A 193 0.89 -10.22 20.61
N GLY A 194 1.82 -9.51 21.25
CA GLY A 194 2.85 -10.06 22.13
C GLY A 194 2.36 -10.47 23.53
N GLY A 195 1.06 -10.38 23.82
CA GLY A 195 0.42 -10.82 25.07
C GLY A 195 -0.72 -11.82 24.85
N GLU A 196 -0.93 -12.70 25.84
CA GLU A 196 -1.92 -13.79 25.97
C GLU A 196 -2.66 -14.28 24.70
N ALA A 197 -2.37 -15.54 24.33
CA ALA A 197 -2.81 -16.20 23.09
C ALA A 197 -4.34 -16.24 22.82
N LYS A 198 -5.18 -16.09 23.86
CA LYS A 198 -6.64 -16.22 23.73
C LYS A 198 -7.33 -14.95 23.24
N ILE A 199 -6.80 -13.78 23.60
CA ILE A 199 -7.27 -12.47 23.10
C ILE A 199 -6.87 -12.32 21.63
N ARG A 200 -5.66 -12.79 21.28
CA ARG A 200 -5.08 -12.78 19.93
C ARG A 200 -5.97 -13.44 18.87
N PHE A 201 -6.60 -14.58 19.19
CA PHE A 201 -7.43 -15.31 18.22
C PHE A 201 -8.70 -14.54 17.84
N ARG A 202 -9.34 -13.89 18.82
CA ARG A 202 -10.58 -13.14 18.58
C ARG A 202 -10.33 -11.85 17.79
N THR A 203 -9.24 -11.14 18.10
CA THR A 203 -8.87 -9.92 17.37
C THR A 203 -8.40 -10.24 15.94
N ALA A 204 -7.58 -11.30 15.76
CA ALA A 204 -7.15 -11.73 14.44
C ALA A 204 -8.30 -12.19 13.53
N ILE A 205 -9.30 -12.88 14.08
CA ILE A 205 -10.53 -13.23 13.34
C ILE A 205 -11.29 -11.97 12.96
N PHE A 206 -11.49 -11.04 13.89
CA PHE A 206 -12.20 -9.80 13.61
C PHE A 206 -11.50 -8.97 12.52
N ARG A 207 -10.17 -8.85 12.58
CA ARG A 207 -9.34 -8.23 11.54
C ARG A 207 -9.56 -8.88 10.18
N ASN A 208 -9.42 -10.20 10.08
CA ASN A 208 -9.60 -10.89 8.80
C ASN A 208 -11.02 -10.69 8.25
N ILE A 209 -12.05 -10.64 9.12
CA ILE A 209 -13.41 -10.34 8.71
C ILE A 209 -13.54 -8.89 8.19
N VAL A 210 -12.98 -7.92 8.91
CA VAL A 210 -12.99 -6.51 8.50
C VAL A 210 -12.26 -6.32 7.17
N GLU A 211 -11.09 -6.92 7.01
CA GLU A 211 -10.32 -6.89 5.77
C GLU A 211 -11.10 -7.50 4.60
N ILE A 212 -11.70 -8.68 4.80
CA ILE A 212 -12.52 -9.30 3.76
C ILE A 212 -13.71 -8.40 3.37
N ILE A 213 -14.42 -7.83 4.36
CA ILE A 213 -15.66 -7.08 4.11
C ILE A 213 -15.41 -5.68 3.59
N PHE A 214 -14.41 -4.96 4.11
CA PHE A 214 -14.20 -3.54 3.84
C PHE A 214 -13.09 -3.26 2.82
N VAL A 215 -12.24 -4.24 2.55
CA VAL A 215 -11.15 -4.12 1.57
C VAL A 215 -11.45 -5.06 0.41
N ASN A 216 -11.31 -6.37 0.64
CA ASN A 216 -11.28 -7.34 -0.45
C ASN A 216 -12.62 -7.42 -1.21
N LEU A 217 -13.75 -7.34 -0.52
CA LEU A 217 -15.08 -7.37 -1.15
C LEU A 217 -15.35 -6.11 -2.00
N PRO A 218 -15.12 -4.87 -1.51
CA PRO A 218 -15.18 -3.67 -2.34
C PRO A 218 -14.27 -3.74 -3.57
N PHE A 219 -13.01 -4.17 -3.42
CA PHE A 219 -12.10 -4.37 -4.56
C PHE A 219 -12.67 -5.35 -5.59
N LEU A 220 -13.23 -6.47 -5.12
CA LEU A 220 -13.83 -7.47 -6.00
C LEU A 220 -15.05 -6.91 -6.74
N VAL A 221 -15.94 -6.21 -6.04
CA VAL A 221 -17.14 -5.61 -6.65
C VAL A 221 -16.76 -4.54 -7.67
N ILE A 222 -15.83 -3.65 -7.33
CA ILE A 222 -15.35 -2.61 -8.24
C ILE A 222 -14.75 -3.25 -9.49
N ARG A 223 -13.84 -4.22 -9.33
CA ARG A 223 -13.24 -4.94 -10.47
C ARG A 223 -14.29 -5.67 -11.32
N ALA A 224 -15.28 -6.30 -10.70
CA ALA A 224 -16.37 -6.94 -11.42
C ALA A 224 -17.21 -5.93 -12.22
N VAL A 225 -17.55 -4.78 -11.63
CA VAL A 225 -18.27 -3.71 -12.32
C VAL A 225 -17.45 -3.17 -13.49
N VAL A 226 -16.16 -2.88 -13.29
CA VAL A 226 -15.25 -2.42 -14.36
C VAL A 226 -15.19 -3.41 -15.51
N PHE A 227 -15.06 -4.70 -15.20
CA PHE A 227 -15.00 -5.77 -16.20
C PHE A 227 -16.31 -5.96 -16.96
N PHE A 228 -17.44 -6.11 -16.26
CA PHE A 228 -18.73 -6.40 -16.90
C PHE A 228 -19.38 -5.21 -17.58
N ALA A 229 -19.25 -4.00 -17.00
CA ALA A 229 -19.93 -2.81 -17.51
C ALA A 229 -19.08 -2.03 -18.53
N TYR A 230 -17.75 -2.07 -18.43
CA TYR A 230 -16.84 -1.27 -19.27
C TYR A 230 -15.92 -2.11 -20.15
N GLY A 231 -16.04 -3.44 -20.12
CA GLY A 231 -15.40 -4.34 -21.09
C GLY A 231 -13.87 -4.36 -21.06
N LYS A 232 -13.26 -3.88 -19.97
CA LYS A 232 -11.80 -3.82 -19.82
C LYS A 232 -11.25 -5.19 -19.46
N ASP A 233 -10.10 -5.58 -20.03
CA ASP A 233 -9.42 -6.86 -19.78
C ASP A 233 -8.82 -6.94 -18.36
N GLY A 234 -9.67 -7.05 -17.34
CA GLY A 234 -9.33 -7.31 -15.93
C GLY A 234 -9.44 -8.79 -15.53
N SER A 235 -9.64 -9.68 -16.50
CA SER A 235 -9.97 -11.11 -16.27
C SER A 235 -8.92 -11.85 -15.46
N ILE A 236 -7.64 -11.51 -15.60
CA ILE A 236 -6.52 -12.11 -14.87
C ILE A 236 -6.54 -11.71 -13.38
N PHE A 237 -6.87 -10.45 -13.07
CA PHE A 237 -6.99 -9.97 -11.68
C PHE A 237 -8.26 -10.48 -11.00
N ILE A 238 -9.36 -10.64 -11.76
CA ILE A 238 -10.59 -11.29 -11.27
C ILE A 238 -10.32 -12.77 -10.98
N ALA A 239 -9.62 -13.48 -11.86
CA ALA A 239 -9.24 -14.87 -11.64
C ALA A 239 -8.31 -15.02 -10.42
N LYS A 240 -7.33 -14.12 -10.25
CA LYS A 240 -6.44 -14.09 -9.08
C LYS A 240 -7.23 -13.90 -7.77
N ASN A 241 -8.15 -12.94 -7.73
CA ASN A 241 -9.00 -12.72 -6.56
C ASN A 241 -9.96 -13.89 -6.29
N GLY A 242 -10.51 -14.51 -7.33
CA GLY A 242 -11.32 -15.72 -7.21
C GLY A 242 -10.53 -16.89 -6.62
N ILE A 243 -9.29 -17.11 -7.10
CA ILE A 243 -8.39 -18.14 -6.56
C ILE A 243 -8.04 -17.84 -5.10
N ALA A 244 -7.75 -16.58 -4.76
CA ALA A 244 -7.45 -16.19 -3.38
C ALA A 244 -8.62 -16.46 -2.42
N ILE A 245 -9.86 -16.18 -2.84
CA ILE A 245 -11.07 -16.48 -2.07
C ILE A 245 -11.27 -17.99 -1.92
N VAL A 246 -11.08 -18.76 -2.99
CA VAL A 246 -11.21 -20.23 -2.95
C VAL A 246 -10.16 -20.85 -2.04
N LEU A 247 -8.90 -20.42 -2.13
CA LEU A 247 -7.82 -20.88 -1.24
C LEU A 247 -8.13 -20.52 0.23
N SER A 248 -8.58 -19.30 0.49
CA SER A 248 -8.98 -18.87 1.85
C SER A 248 -10.12 -19.73 2.40
N LEU A 249 -11.13 -20.07 1.58
CA LEU A 249 -12.23 -20.95 1.98
C LEU A 249 -11.78 -22.39 2.22
N LEU A 250 -10.86 -22.92 1.40
CA LEU A 250 -10.30 -24.25 1.56
C LEU A 250 -9.47 -24.36 2.85
N ASP A 251 -8.66 -23.36 3.16
CA ASP A 251 -7.90 -23.30 4.42
C ASP A 251 -8.82 -23.27 5.64
N ILE A 252 -9.89 -22.46 5.59
CA ILE A 252 -10.91 -22.41 6.66
C ILE A 252 -11.60 -23.78 6.81
N ARG A 253 -11.94 -24.43 5.70
CA ARG A 253 -12.58 -25.76 5.72
C ARG A 253 -11.64 -26.85 6.23
N HIS A 254 -10.35 -26.79 5.89
CA HIS A 254 -9.33 -27.72 6.39
C HIS A 254 -9.13 -27.55 7.91
N LEU A 255 -9.09 -26.30 8.40
CA LEU A 255 -9.04 -26.00 9.83
C LEU A 255 -10.28 -26.51 10.59
N TYR A 256 -11.45 -26.49 9.95
CA TYR A 256 -12.69 -27.00 10.55
C TYR A 256 -12.82 -28.53 10.48
N GLY A 257 -12.22 -29.16 9.46
CA GLY A 257 -12.21 -30.62 9.26
C GLY A 257 -11.11 -31.36 10.02
N SER A 258 -10.08 -30.67 10.51
CA SER A 258 -9.04 -31.24 11.39
C SER A 258 -9.48 -31.33 12.86
N ARG A 259 -10.78 -31.22 13.14
CA ARG A 259 -11.36 -31.28 14.49
C ARG A 259 -12.11 -32.58 14.73
#